data_AF-A0AAN7B4D1-F1
#
_entry.id   AF-A0AAN7B4D1-F1
#
_cell.length_a   1.000
_cell.length_b   1.000
_cell.length_c   1.000
_cell.angle_alpha   90.00
_cell.angle_beta   90.00
_cell.angle_gamma   90.00
#
_symmetry.space_group_name_H-M   'P 1'
#
loop_
_entity.id
_entity.type
_entity.pdbx_description
1 polymer ?
#
loop_
_entity_poly.entity_id
_entity_poly.type
_entity_poly.pdbx_seq_one_letter_code
_entity_poly.pdbx_strand_id
1 'polypeptide(L)'
;MKPNAILTILTLSLSPTGTLAACGKVTNNSGREMRYTTNPNANLSARPGRCRFWNWYDGDGPLSLIPRDKTVSCDQVRLASGSSAGNCPVDVDGFTFANDAYWIGARRVGAGVWTKFPDIVDVTCRRVPVTGSILCTLI
;
A
#
# COMPACT_ATOMS: atom_id res chain seq x y z
N MET A 1 -41.96 -3.36 54.98
CA MET A 1 -41.92 -2.37 53.88
C MET A 1 -40.47 -2.31 53.39
N LYS A 2 -40.18 -2.71 52.14
CA LYS A 2 -38.82 -2.77 51.56
C LYS A 2 -38.54 -1.49 50.77
N PRO A 3 -37.33 -0.91 50.84
CA PRO A 3 -36.95 0.21 49.98
C PRO A 3 -36.55 -0.30 48.59
N ASN A 4 -37.07 0.35 47.55
CA ASN A 4 -36.65 0.16 46.16
C ASN A 4 -35.44 1.07 45.89
N ALA A 5 -34.27 0.47 45.64
CA ALA A 5 -33.11 1.20 45.13
C ALA A 5 -33.22 1.28 43.60
N ILE A 6 -33.30 2.49 43.05
CA ILE A 6 -33.18 2.75 41.61
C ILE A 6 -31.70 2.74 41.27
N LEU A 7 -31.29 1.75 40.47
CA LEU A 7 -29.94 1.62 39.94
C LEU A 7 -29.83 2.47 38.67
N THR A 8 -29.28 3.68 38.80
CA THR A 8 -28.92 4.52 37.65
C THR A 8 -27.61 4.00 37.06
N ILE A 9 -27.70 3.24 35.96
CA ILE A 9 -26.52 2.83 35.19
C ILE A 9 -26.07 4.02 34.35
N LEU A 10 -24.96 4.65 34.75
CA LEU A 10 -24.26 5.65 33.95
C LEU A 10 -23.51 4.90 32.84
N THR A 11 -24.09 4.81 31.64
CA THR A 11 -23.38 4.28 30.47
C THR A 11 -22.30 5.28 30.05
N LEU A 12 -21.07 5.03 30.46
CA LEU A 12 -19.89 5.66 29.87
C LEU A 12 -19.79 5.20 28.41
N SER A 13 -20.19 6.06 27.48
CA SER A 13 -19.86 5.91 26.08
C SER A 13 -18.34 6.06 25.93
N LEU A 14 -17.61 4.95 25.86
CA LEU A 14 -16.25 4.97 25.32
C LEU A 14 -16.38 5.36 23.84
N SER A 15 -16.10 6.62 23.52
CA SER A 15 -15.73 6.96 22.15
C SER A 15 -14.53 6.08 21.80
N PRO A 16 -14.58 5.25 20.74
CA PRO A 16 -13.37 4.58 20.29
C PRO A 16 -12.36 5.69 20.00
N THR A 17 -11.29 5.72 20.79
CA THR A 17 -10.10 6.52 20.55
C THR A 17 -9.76 6.34 19.09
N GLY A 18 -9.87 7.41 18.30
CA GLY A 18 -9.65 7.38 16.86
C GLY A 18 -8.28 6.79 16.57
N THR A 19 -8.25 5.50 16.25
CA THR A 19 -7.11 4.86 15.62
C THR A 19 -6.97 5.61 14.31
N LEU A 20 -5.95 6.45 14.19
CA LEU A 20 -5.54 7.02 12.93
C LEU A 20 -5.42 5.81 11.99
N ALA A 21 -6.29 5.73 10.98
CA ALA A 21 -6.15 4.72 9.96
C ALA A 21 -4.73 4.87 9.41
N ALA A 22 -3.97 3.77 9.38
CA ALA A 22 -2.73 3.76 8.62
C ALA A 22 -3.14 3.59 7.15
N CYS A 23 -2.56 4.39 6.27
CA CYS A 23 -2.81 4.29 4.84
C CYS A 23 -1.48 4.40 4.13
N GLY A 24 -1.14 3.39 3.35
CA GLY A 24 0.08 3.33 2.59
C GLY A 24 0.18 4.53 1.66
N LYS A 25 1.41 5.01 1.47
CA LYS A 25 1.69 6.18 0.64
C LYS A 25 2.84 5.90 -0.30
N VAL A 26 2.75 6.48 -1.48
CA VAL A 26 3.79 6.41 -2.51
C VAL A 26 4.12 7.81 -3.01
N THR A 27 5.40 8.11 -3.17
CA THR A 27 5.92 9.34 -3.76
C THR A 27 6.83 8.98 -4.93
N ASN A 28 6.53 9.53 -6.10
CA ASN A 28 7.26 9.25 -7.33
C ASN A 28 8.13 10.44 -7.73
N ASN A 29 9.42 10.38 -7.45
CA ASN A 29 10.47 11.32 -7.89
C ASN A 29 11.43 10.67 -8.90
N SER A 30 10.96 9.68 -9.66
CA SER A 30 11.81 8.84 -10.51
C SER A 30 12.07 9.42 -11.91
N GLY A 31 11.30 10.43 -12.35
CA GLY A 31 11.31 10.88 -13.74
C GLY A 31 10.57 9.93 -14.71
N ARG A 32 9.86 8.93 -14.20
CA ARG A 32 9.05 7.95 -14.95
C ARG A 32 7.61 7.93 -14.45
N GLU A 33 6.68 7.45 -15.27
CA GLU A 33 5.31 7.19 -14.84
C GLU A 33 5.30 5.97 -13.91
N MET A 34 4.80 6.15 -12.68
CA MET A 34 4.51 5.07 -11.75
C MET A 34 3.04 4.70 -11.87
N ARG A 35 2.69 3.46 -11.55
CA ARG A 35 1.30 3.07 -11.30
C ARG A 35 1.15 2.59 -9.88
N TYR A 36 -0.01 2.85 -9.30
CA TYR A 36 -0.38 2.34 -7.99
C TYR A 36 -1.76 1.69 -8.01
N THR A 37 -2.06 0.92 -6.97
CA THR A 37 -3.35 0.26 -6.79
C THR A 37 -3.80 0.41 -5.35
N THR A 38 -5.11 0.36 -5.16
CA THR A 38 -5.76 0.33 -3.85
C THR A 38 -6.62 -0.93 -3.77
N ASN A 39 -6.51 -1.64 -2.66
CA ASN A 39 -7.22 -2.87 -2.32
C ASN A 39 -7.21 -3.94 -3.45
N PRO A 40 -6.02 -4.45 -3.83
CA PRO A 40 -5.90 -5.57 -4.77
C PRO A 40 -6.52 -6.85 -4.20
N ASN A 41 -7.20 -7.64 -5.04
CA ASN A 41 -8.04 -8.74 -4.58
C ASN A 41 -7.69 -10.07 -5.28
N ALA A 42 -7.60 -11.15 -4.50
CA ALA A 42 -7.29 -12.48 -5.02
C ALA A 42 -8.35 -13.02 -6.01
N ASN A 43 -9.60 -12.53 -5.95
CA ASN A 43 -10.61 -12.78 -6.96
C ASN A 43 -10.26 -12.00 -8.25
N LEU A 44 -9.85 -12.72 -9.29
CA LEU A 44 -9.40 -12.15 -10.57
C LEU A 44 -10.47 -11.41 -11.38
N SER A 45 -11.73 -11.47 -10.97
CA SER A 45 -12.85 -10.79 -11.64
C SER A 45 -13.31 -9.51 -10.94
N ALA A 46 -12.76 -9.18 -9.77
CA ALA A 46 -13.29 -8.10 -8.93
C ALA A 46 -12.98 -6.68 -9.43
N ARG A 47 -11.91 -6.50 -10.21
CA ARG A 47 -11.43 -5.18 -10.67
C ARG A 47 -10.88 -5.22 -12.11
N PRO A 48 -10.90 -4.10 -12.85
CA PRO A 48 -10.33 -3.98 -14.19
C PRO A 48 -8.78 -3.99 -14.13
N GLY A 49 -8.20 -5.17 -14.24
CA GLY A 49 -6.75 -5.32 -14.36
C GLY A 49 -6.23 -6.60 -13.73
N ARG A 50 -5.00 -6.96 -14.07
CA ARG A 50 -4.27 -8.06 -13.44
C ARG A 50 -2.88 -7.58 -13.03
N CYS A 51 -2.60 -7.61 -11.75
CA CYS A 51 -1.33 -7.20 -11.18
C CYS A 51 -0.58 -8.45 -10.71
N ARG A 52 0.62 -8.68 -11.25
CA ARG A 52 1.52 -9.71 -10.75
C ARG A 52 2.42 -9.12 -9.68
N PHE A 53 2.13 -9.42 -8.42
CA PHE A 53 2.95 -9.06 -7.27
C PHE A 53 4.05 -10.08 -7.08
N TRP A 54 5.28 -9.63 -6.85
CA TRP A 54 6.40 -10.54 -6.58
C TRP A 54 6.50 -10.92 -5.09
N ASN A 55 5.87 -10.15 -4.19
CA ASN A 55 5.93 -10.32 -2.74
C ASN A 55 4.54 -10.36 -2.08
N TRP A 56 3.61 -11.13 -2.64
CA TRP A 56 2.28 -11.19 -2.07
C TRP A 56 2.27 -11.76 -0.64
N TYR A 57 1.53 -11.11 0.24
CA TYR A 57 1.14 -11.62 1.55
C TYR A 57 -0.32 -11.24 1.80
N ASP A 58 -0.99 -12.02 2.64
CA ASP A 58 -2.38 -11.80 2.98
C ASP A 58 -2.49 -10.84 4.19
N GLY A 59 -3.40 -9.87 4.12
CA GLY A 59 -3.59 -8.83 5.14
C GLY A 59 -2.48 -7.78 5.21
N ASP A 60 -2.48 -7.00 6.29
CA ASP A 60 -1.58 -5.85 6.52
C ASP A 60 -0.32 -6.29 7.30
N GLY A 61 0.12 -7.52 7.05
CA GLY A 61 1.27 -8.12 7.69
C GLY A 61 2.57 -7.34 7.46
N PRO A 62 3.65 -7.67 8.20
CA PRO A 62 4.93 -6.99 8.07
C PRO A 62 5.43 -7.08 6.62
N LEU A 63 6.19 -6.07 6.18
CA LEU A 63 6.77 -6.03 4.85
C LEU A 63 7.49 -7.35 4.53
N SER A 64 6.92 -8.14 3.62
CA SER A 64 7.56 -9.34 3.13
C SER A 64 8.45 -8.97 1.94
N LEU A 65 9.77 -9.04 2.13
CA LEU A 65 10.74 -9.02 1.02
C LEU A 65 11.02 -10.42 0.46
N ILE A 66 10.35 -11.44 1.00
CA ILE A 66 10.43 -12.82 0.54
C ILE A 66 9.53 -12.96 -0.69
N PRO A 67 10.04 -13.46 -1.83
CA PRO A 67 9.22 -13.68 -3.01
C PRO A 67 8.05 -14.61 -2.74
N ARG A 68 6.86 -14.16 -3.14
CA ARG A 68 5.60 -14.91 -3.18
C ARG A 68 4.82 -14.38 -4.37
N ASP A 69 5.13 -14.89 -5.54
CA ASP A 69 4.49 -14.44 -6.78
C ASP A 69 2.98 -14.74 -6.75
N LYS A 70 2.15 -13.72 -6.95
CA LYS A 70 0.70 -13.88 -7.09
C LYS A 70 0.15 -12.88 -8.09
N THR A 71 -0.71 -13.36 -8.97
CA THR A 71 -1.53 -12.51 -9.82
C THR A 71 -2.87 -12.30 -9.14
N VAL A 72 -3.28 -11.05 -9.02
CA VAL A 72 -4.53 -10.61 -8.38
C VAL A 72 -5.25 -9.62 -9.28
N SER A 73 -6.55 -9.41 -9.07
CA SER A 73 -7.23 -8.26 -9.67
C SER A 73 -6.85 -6.98 -8.93
N CYS A 74 -6.80 -5.88 -9.66
CA CYS A 74 -6.34 -4.60 -9.15
C CYS A 74 -6.79 -3.47 -10.07
N ASP A 75 -6.97 -2.28 -9.53
CA ASP A 75 -7.00 -1.06 -10.34
C ASP A 75 -5.58 -0.60 -10.62
N GLN A 76 -5.36 0.10 -11.74
CA GLN A 76 -4.04 0.65 -12.07
C GLN A 76 -4.16 2.14 -12.32
N VAL A 77 -3.88 2.94 -11.29
CA VAL A 77 -3.93 4.40 -11.36
C VAL A 77 -2.55 4.94 -11.68
N ARG A 78 -2.47 5.84 -12.66
CA ARG A 78 -1.21 6.49 -13.04
C ARG A 78 -0.82 7.55 -12.03
N LEU A 79 0.46 7.64 -11.73
CA LEU A 79 1.06 8.69 -10.91
C LEU A 79 2.25 9.30 -11.64
N ALA A 80 2.12 10.57 -12.01
CA ALA A 80 3.17 11.34 -12.66
C ALA A 80 4.41 11.49 -11.75
N SER A 81 5.56 11.76 -12.37
CA SER A 81 6.76 12.13 -11.61
C SER A 81 6.57 13.50 -10.94
N GLY A 82 7.10 13.65 -9.73
CA GLY A 82 6.89 14.80 -8.85
C GLY A 82 5.59 14.75 -8.04
N SER A 83 4.84 13.64 -8.10
CA SER A 83 3.55 13.49 -7.41
C SER A 83 3.58 12.41 -6.32
N SER A 84 2.60 12.46 -5.43
CA SER A 84 2.37 11.45 -4.39
C SER A 84 0.92 10.98 -4.40
N ALA A 85 0.67 9.76 -3.92
CA ALA A 85 -0.66 9.20 -3.70
C ALA A 85 -0.70 8.40 -2.39
N GLY A 86 -1.89 8.20 -1.83
CA GLY A 86 -2.08 7.63 -0.50
C GLY A 86 -2.08 8.70 0.58
N ASN A 87 -1.83 8.31 1.83
CA ASN A 87 -2.10 9.09 3.04
C ASN A 87 -3.61 9.33 3.21
N CYS A 88 -4.18 8.86 4.31
CA CYS A 88 -5.62 8.67 4.46
C CYS A 88 -6.48 9.87 3.97
N PRO A 89 -7.64 9.60 3.36
CA PRO A 89 -8.41 8.34 3.36
C PRO A 89 -8.05 7.35 2.23
N VAL A 90 -7.05 7.66 1.40
CA VAL A 90 -6.61 6.76 0.34
C VAL A 90 -5.49 5.89 0.87
N ASP A 91 -5.69 4.58 0.82
CA ASP A 91 -4.69 3.57 1.16
C ASP A 91 -4.11 2.94 -0.11
N VAL A 92 -2.80 3.10 -0.29
CA VAL A 92 -2.08 2.52 -1.43
C VAL A 92 -1.44 1.23 -0.99
N ASP A 93 -1.89 0.13 -1.57
CA ASP A 93 -1.41 -1.22 -1.27
C ASP A 93 -0.18 -1.63 -2.08
N GLY A 94 0.03 -1.00 -3.22
CA GLY A 94 1.07 -1.46 -4.13
C GLY A 94 1.36 -0.52 -5.28
N PHE A 95 2.54 -0.71 -5.85
CA PHE A 95 3.03 0.12 -6.94
C PHE A 95 3.85 -0.68 -7.96
N THR A 96 4.03 -0.09 -9.14
CA THR A 96 4.92 -0.59 -10.19
C THR A 96 5.40 0.54 -11.10
N PHE A 97 6.38 0.24 -11.94
CA PHE A 97 6.72 1.01 -13.13
C PHE A 97 6.46 0.13 -14.35
N ALA A 98 5.54 0.53 -15.22
CA ALA A 98 5.07 -0.32 -16.32
C ALA A 98 6.18 -0.70 -17.31
N ASN A 99 7.09 0.23 -17.58
CA ASN A 99 8.10 0.10 -18.64
C ASN A 99 9.54 0.09 -18.11
N ASP A 100 9.74 0.28 -16.81
CA ASP A 100 11.06 0.41 -16.20
C ASP A 100 11.19 -0.61 -15.05
N ALA A 101 12.35 -1.26 -14.97
CA ALA A 101 12.71 -2.01 -13.77
C ALA A 101 13.11 -1.04 -12.66
N TYR A 102 12.92 -1.46 -11.41
CA TYR A 102 13.25 -0.67 -10.23
C TYR A 102 13.89 -1.53 -9.15
N TRP A 103 14.47 -0.90 -8.15
CA TRP A 103 15.14 -1.56 -7.04
C TRP A 103 14.42 -1.27 -5.72
N ILE A 104 14.35 -2.27 -4.86
CA ILE A 104 13.97 -2.13 -3.45
C ILE A 104 15.10 -2.76 -2.63
N GLY A 105 15.84 -1.93 -1.90
CA GLY A 105 17.12 -2.35 -1.31
C GLY A 105 18.04 -2.95 -2.38
N ALA A 106 18.53 -4.17 -2.16
CA ALA A 106 19.38 -4.90 -3.11
C ALA A 106 18.60 -5.73 -4.15
N ARG A 107 17.26 -5.70 -4.13
CA ARG A 107 16.44 -6.51 -5.04
C ARG A 107 16.01 -5.73 -6.26
N ARG A 108 16.28 -6.27 -7.45
CA ARG A 108 15.73 -5.77 -8.71
C ARG A 108 14.34 -6.35 -8.96
N VAL A 109 13.38 -5.48 -9.26
CA VAL A 109 12.02 -5.81 -9.65
C VAL A 109 11.84 -5.47 -11.13
N GLY A 110 11.31 -6.42 -11.91
CA GLY A 110 11.12 -6.25 -13.34
C GLY A 110 10.05 -5.20 -13.69
N ALA A 111 10.11 -4.66 -14.90
CA ALA A 111 9.08 -3.76 -15.43
C ALA A 111 7.70 -4.44 -15.40
N GLY A 112 6.68 -3.68 -14.99
CA GLY A 112 5.30 -4.14 -14.85
C GLY A 112 5.04 -5.13 -13.70
N VAL A 113 6.07 -5.50 -12.93
CA VAL A 113 5.94 -6.34 -11.74
C VAL A 113 5.62 -5.46 -10.53
N TRP A 114 4.63 -5.86 -9.76
CA TRP A 114 4.08 -5.08 -8.66
C TRP A 114 4.75 -5.41 -7.33
N THR A 115 4.94 -4.39 -6.50
CA THR A 115 5.37 -4.51 -5.11
C THR A 115 4.20 -4.20 -4.19
N LYS A 116 3.90 -5.09 -3.24
CA LYS A 116 2.97 -4.82 -2.13
C LYS A 116 3.77 -4.30 -0.93
N PHE A 117 3.19 -3.39 -0.17
CA PHE A 117 3.76 -2.88 1.08
C PHE A 117 2.64 -2.63 2.12
N PRO A 118 2.98 -2.58 3.43
CA PRO A 118 1.99 -2.40 4.49
C PRO A 118 1.48 -0.95 4.58
N ASP A 119 0.29 -0.76 5.15
CA ASP A 119 -0.39 0.54 5.22
C ASP A 119 0.35 1.57 6.09
N ILE A 120 1.26 1.12 6.96
CA ILE A 120 2.11 2.00 7.79
C ILE A 120 3.38 2.48 7.06
N VAL A 121 3.60 2.05 5.82
CA VAL A 121 4.84 2.30 5.07
C VAL A 121 4.66 3.40 4.03
N ASP A 122 5.64 4.30 4.02
CA ASP A 122 5.81 5.32 2.99
C ASP A 122 6.86 4.84 1.98
N VAL A 123 6.49 4.80 0.70
CA VAL A 123 7.39 4.49 -0.41
C VAL A 123 7.85 5.77 -1.09
N THR A 124 9.15 5.97 -1.23
CA THR A 124 9.70 7.02 -2.09
C THR A 124 10.58 6.41 -3.18
N CYS A 125 10.17 6.59 -4.44
CA CYS A 125 10.93 6.16 -5.60
C CYS A 125 11.66 7.36 -6.22
N ARG A 126 12.97 7.22 -6.47
CA ARG A 126 13.80 8.26 -7.09
C ARG A 126 14.74 7.68 -8.13
N ARG A 127 15.19 8.53 -9.05
CA ARG A 127 16.24 8.15 -10.00
C ARG A 127 17.60 8.17 -9.31
N VAL A 128 18.41 7.15 -9.54
CA VAL A 128 19.81 7.11 -9.09
C VAL A 128 20.78 7.36 -10.27
N PRO A 129 21.71 8.33 -10.17
CA PRO A 129 22.53 8.78 -11.31
C PRO A 129 23.44 7.70 -11.90
N VAL A 130 24.03 6.86 -11.05
CA VAL A 130 25.12 5.94 -11.42
C VAL A 130 24.71 4.83 -12.39
N THR A 131 23.42 4.56 -12.53
CA THR A 131 22.89 3.48 -13.39
C THR A 131 21.61 3.87 -14.14
N GLY A 132 21.20 5.15 -14.07
CA GLY A 132 19.92 5.62 -14.61
C GLY A 132 18.69 4.89 -14.06
N SER A 133 18.87 4.07 -13.03
CA SER A 133 17.87 3.15 -12.48
C SER A 133 16.95 3.86 -11.49
N ILE A 134 15.80 3.25 -11.22
CA ILE A 134 14.85 3.71 -10.20
C ILE A 134 15.14 2.95 -8.91
N LEU A 135 15.32 3.66 -7.80
CA LEU A 135 15.43 3.09 -6.46
C LEU A 135 14.23 3.54 -5.63
N CYS A 136 13.51 2.58 -5.06
CA CYS A 136 12.41 2.80 -4.14
C CYS A 136 12.83 2.42 -2.73
N THR A 137 12.71 3.38 -1.81
CA THR A 137 12.91 3.18 -0.38
C THR A 137 11.55 3.04 0.29
N LEU A 138 11.41 2.06 1.16
CA LEU A 138 10.22 1.81 1.97
C LEU A 138 10.61 2.18 3.42
N ILE A 139 9.87 3.11 4.03
CA ILE A 139 10.14 3.67 5.37
C ILE A 139 8.90 3.45 6.23
#